data_AF-A0A9W7SI42-F1
#
_entry.id   AF-A0A9W7SI42-F1
#
_cell.length_a   1.000
_cell.length_b   1.000
_cell.length_c   1.000
_cell.angle_alpha   90.00
_cell.angle_beta   90.00
_cell.angle_gamma   90.00
#
_symmetry.space_group_name_H-M   'P 1'
#
loop_
_entity.id
_entity.type
_entity.pdbx_description
1 polymer ?
#
loop_
_entity_poly.entity_id
_entity_poly.type
_entity_poly.pdbx_seq_one_letter_code
_entity_poly.pdbx_strand_id
1 'polypeptide(L)'
;MSSWLSFESLWTANKATFSASCSQFDTDNNSEAENANLKSAIQNISNSTGIDQRLILAIVMQESKGCVRVWTTKYSVANPGLMQSHAGTGSCNTGISTGGAPTAGKISNPCPAASIQQMIHDGVAGTSSGDGLQQLHASSGGTNAGAQAYYKAARKYNSGSIASDGDLSSLDSVATVCYATDVANRLMGTLTEGPTGCTLS
;
A
#
# COMPACT_ATOMS: atom_id res chain seq x y z
N MET A 1 -6.91 -18.48 -3.99
CA MET A 1 -5.99 -17.61 -4.77
C MET A 1 -6.12 -17.78 -6.27
N SER A 2 -6.86 -18.78 -6.78
CA SER A 2 -7.04 -19.03 -8.23
C SER A 2 -7.79 -17.94 -9.00
N SER A 3 -8.43 -16.99 -8.32
CA SER A 3 -9.09 -15.82 -8.92
C SER A 3 -8.20 -14.58 -9.01
N TRP A 4 -7.05 -14.56 -8.34
CA TRP A 4 -6.14 -13.42 -8.44
C TRP A 4 -5.35 -13.53 -9.73
N LEU A 5 -5.24 -12.41 -10.45
CA LEU A 5 -4.37 -12.35 -11.62
C LEU A 5 -2.91 -12.56 -11.22
N SER A 6 -2.06 -12.85 -12.21
CA SER A 6 -0.62 -12.91 -12.00
C SER A 6 -0.08 -11.53 -11.61
N PHE A 7 1.04 -11.48 -10.90
CA PHE A 7 1.69 -10.21 -10.57
C PHE A 7 2.00 -9.38 -11.81
N GLU A 8 2.47 -10.00 -12.89
CA GLU A 8 2.77 -9.31 -14.15
C GLU A 8 1.52 -8.72 -14.82
N SER A 9 0.40 -9.44 -14.75
CA SER A 9 -0.90 -8.95 -15.24
C SER A 9 -1.36 -7.73 -14.42
N LEU A 10 -1.27 -7.80 -13.09
CA LEU A 10 -1.63 -6.69 -12.21
C LEU A 10 -0.70 -5.49 -12.40
N TRP A 11 0.60 -5.73 -12.50
CA TRP A 11 1.61 -4.70 -12.74
C TRP A 11 1.33 -3.97 -14.06
N THR A 12 1.06 -4.72 -15.13
CA THR A 12 0.73 -4.17 -16.45
C THR A 12 -0.56 -3.35 -16.40
N ALA A 13 -1.61 -3.87 -15.74
CA ALA A 13 -2.89 -3.18 -15.62
C ALA A 13 -2.77 -1.84 -14.86
N ASN A 14 -1.91 -1.76 -13.84
CA ASN A 14 -1.74 -0.56 -13.03
C ASN A 14 -0.64 0.39 -13.54
N LYS A 15 0.10 0.03 -14.61
CA LYS A 15 1.28 0.79 -15.07
C LYS A 15 0.96 2.22 -15.43
N ALA A 16 -0.15 2.46 -16.12
CA ALA A 16 -0.58 3.80 -16.49
C ALA A 16 -0.83 4.65 -15.23
N THR A 17 -1.54 4.09 -14.25
CA THR A 17 -1.88 4.77 -13.00
C THR A 17 -0.63 5.17 -12.22
N PHE A 18 0.25 4.24 -11.85
CA PHE A 18 1.41 4.61 -11.04
C PHE A 18 2.41 5.52 -11.77
N SER A 19 2.45 5.46 -13.12
CA SER A 19 3.27 6.37 -13.93
C SER A 19 2.73 7.80 -13.97
N ALA A 20 1.47 8.04 -13.62
CA ALA A 20 0.83 9.37 -13.63
C ALA A 20 0.35 9.84 -12.23
N SER A 21 0.45 8.97 -11.24
CA SER A 21 -0.14 9.16 -9.91
C SER A 21 0.53 10.22 -9.04
N CYS A 22 1.68 10.78 -9.40
CA CYS A 22 2.29 11.84 -8.58
C CYS A 22 1.71 13.22 -8.87
N SER A 23 1.03 13.39 -10.01
CA SER A 23 0.34 14.63 -10.35
C SER A 23 -0.78 14.97 -9.37
N GLN A 24 -1.49 14.00 -8.78
CA GLN A 24 -2.46 14.26 -7.68
C GLN A 24 -1.79 14.73 -6.37
N PHE A 25 -0.47 14.58 -6.26
CA PHE A 25 0.32 15.03 -5.12
C PHE A 25 1.15 16.29 -5.43
N ASP A 26 0.88 16.97 -6.55
CA ASP A 26 1.63 18.14 -7.03
C ASP A 26 3.14 17.92 -7.12
N THR A 27 3.56 16.70 -7.50
CA THR A 27 4.97 16.34 -7.71
C THR A 27 5.21 15.66 -9.06
N ASP A 28 6.47 15.60 -9.48
CA ASP A 28 6.86 14.94 -10.72
C ASP A 28 6.51 13.44 -10.70
N ASN A 29 5.94 12.99 -11.81
CA ASN A 29 5.60 11.60 -12.07
C ASN A 29 6.80 10.66 -12.04
N ASN A 30 6.55 9.40 -11.70
CA ASN A 30 7.57 8.36 -11.69
C ASN A 30 8.21 8.24 -13.08
N SER A 31 9.54 8.24 -13.12
CA SER A 31 10.29 7.78 -14.29
C SER A 31 10.16 6.27 -14.49
N GLU A 32 10.48 5.77 -15.68
CA GLU A 32 10.52 4.33 -15.95
C GLU A 32 11.50 3.58 -15.03
N ALA A 33 12.63 4.21 -14.70
CA ALA A 33 13.60 3.64 -13.77
C ALA A 33 13.04 3.51 -12.35
N GLU A 34 12.29 4.51 -11.87
CA GLU A 34 11.63 4.44 -10.56
C GLU A 34 10.53 3.39 -10.52
N ASN A 35 9.77 3.24 -11.61
CA ASN A 35 8.80 2.17 -11.75
C ASN A 35 9.48 0.79 -11.72
N ALA A 36 10.63 0.63 -12.39
CA ALA A 36 11.42 -0.60 -12.33
C ALA A 36 11.97 -0.88 -10.91
N ASN A 37 12.42 0.16 -10.21
CA ASN A 37 12.87 0.06 -8.81
C ASN A 37 11.72 -0.32 -7.88
N LEU A 38 10.52 0.22 -8.08
CA LEU A 38 9.31 -0.15 -7.34
C LEU A 38 8.96 -1.62 -7.54
N LYS A 39 8.95 -2.10 -8.79
CA LYS A 39 8.71 -3.52 -9.09
C LYS A 39 9.71 -4.42 -8.36
N SER A 40 10.99 -4.07 -8.46
CA SER A 40 12.08 -4.82 -7.84
C SER A 40 12.00 -4.82 -6.32
N ALA A 41 11.67 -3.67 -5.71
CA ALA A 41 11.46 -3.57 -4.27
C ALA A 41 10.32 -4.47 -3.79
N ILE A 42 9.18 -4.48 -4.50
CA ILE A 42 8.04 -5.36 -4.18
C ILE A 42 8.46 -6.83 -4.24
N GLN A 43 9.14 -7.25 -5.31
CA GLN A 43 9.60 -8.62 -5.50
C GLN A 43 10.61 -9.05 -4.44
N ASN A 44 11.60 -8.20 -4.16
CA ASN A 44 12.64 -8.48 -3.17
C ASN A 44 12.05 -8.62 -1.76
N ILE A 45 11.20 -7.68 -1.36
CA ILE A 45 10.59 -7.71 -0.03
C ILE A 45 9.58 -8.85 0.09
N SER A 46 8.81 -9.15 -0.96
CA SER A 46 7.96 -10.34 -1.02
C SER A 46 8.75 -11.62 -0.76
N ASN A 47 9.88 -11.80 -1.46
CA ASN A 47 10.75 -12.97 -1.29
C ASN A 47 11.31 -13.08 0.14
N SER A 48 11.70 -11.96 0.75
CA SER A 48 12.31 -11.95 2.09
C SER A 48 11.31 -12.15 3.24
N THR A 49 10.05 -11.73 3.06
CA THR A 49 9.03 -11.73 4.13
C THR A 49 8.01 -12.86 3.99
N GLY A 50 7.88 -13.44 2.80
CA GLY A 50 6.87 -14.44 2.46
C GLY A 50 5.48 -13.86 2.18
N ILE A 51 5.33 -12.54 2.16
CA ILE A 51 4.07 -11.88 1.78
C ILE A 51 3.94 -11.86 0.26
N ASP A 52 2.77 -12.24 -0.25
CA ASP A 52 2.49 -12.29 -1.69
C ASP A 52 2.66 -10.89 -2.33
N GLN A 53 3.56 -10.78 -3.32
CA GLN A 53 3.84 -9.57 -4.08
C GLN A 53 2.58 -8.90 -4.67
N ARG A 54 1.52 -9.66 -4.97
CA ARG A 54 0.25 -9.12 -5.47
C ARG A 54 -0.48 -8.31 -4.41
N LEU A 55 -0.46 -8.77 -3.15
CA LEU A 55 -1.00 -7.99 -2.04
C LEU A 55 -0.18 -6.71 -1.83
N ILE A 56 1.15 -6.81 -1.87
CA ILE A 56 2.02 -5.63 -1.69
C ILE A 56 1.70 -4.57 -2.74
N LEU A 57 1.58 -4.96 -4.02
CA LEU A 57 1.17 -4.06 -5.09
C LEU A 57 -0.23 -3.47 -4.83
N ALA A 58 -1.20 -4.28 -4.42
CA ALA A 58 -2.56 -3.81 -4.13
C ALA A 58 -2.58 -2.75 -3.02
N ILE A 59 -1.78 -2.92 -1.95
CA ILE A 59 -1.66 -1.95 -0.86
C ILE A 59 -0.94 -0.68 -1.34
N VAL A 60 0.15 -0.78 -2.11
CA VAL A 60 0.79 0.40 -2.72
C VAL A 60 -0.21 1.19 -3.56
N MET A 61 -1.02 0.50 -4.38
CA MET A 61 -2.04 1.14 -5.19
C MET A 61 -3.16 1.75 -4.35
N GLN A 62 -3.53 1.13 -3.23
CA GLN A 62 -4.55 1.66 -2.34
C GLN A 62 -4.07 2.90 -1.58
N GLU A 63 -2.83 2.92 -1.12
CA GLU A 63 -2.29 4.00 -0.28
C GLU A 63 -1.85 5.21 -1.11
N SER A 64 -0.99 4.99 -2.12
CA SER A 64 -0.32 6.08 -2.86
C SER A 64 -0.55 6.04 -4.36
N LYS A 65 -1.26 5.01 -4.86
CA LYS A 65 -1.46 4.75 -6.29
C LYS A 65 -0.13 4.52 -7.02
N GLY A 66 0.92 4.20 -6.25
CA GLY A 66 2.29 3.98 -6.72
C GLY A 66 3.14 5.24 -6.85
N CYS A 67 2.71 6.40 -6.37
CA CYS A 67 3.55 7.60 -6.40
C CYS A 67 4.71 7.50 -5.41
N VAL A 68 5.95 7.49 -5.91
CA VAL A 68 7.15 7.40 -5.04
C VAL A 68 7.40 8.69 -4.23
N ARG A 69 6.70 9.77 -4.55
CA ARG A 69 6.79 11.10 -3.92
C ARG A 69 5.51 11.50 -3.18
N VAL A 70 4.66 10.54 -2.82
CA VAL A 70 3.50 10.79 -1.95
C VAL A 70 3.94 11.48 -0.66
N TRP A 71 3.19 12.48 -0.19
CA TRP A 71 3.48 13.15 1.07
C TRP A 71 3.20 12.22 2.26
N THR A 72 3.82 12.55 3.39
CA THR A 72 3.54 11.87 4.65
C THR A 72 2.16 12.28 5.17
N THR A 73 1.31 11.31 5.52
CA THR A 73 0.08 11.61 6.28
C THR A 73 0.42 11.60 7.76
N LYS A 74 -0.07 12.58 8.53
CA LYS A 74 0.17 12.63 9.97
C LYS A 74 -1.08 13.08 10.73
N TYR A 75 -1.50 12.27 11.69
CA TYR A 75 -2.38 12.69 12.76
C TYR A 75 -1.57 12.63 14.08
N SER A 76 -1.74 11.58 14.86
CA SER A 76 -0.88 11.30 16.03
C SER A 76 0.48 10.72 15.63
N VAL A 77 0.54 9.93 14.57
CA VAL A 77 1.75 9.28 14.05
C VAL A 77 1.95 9.65 12.58
N ALA A 78 3.21 9.80 12.17
CA ALA A 78 3.60 10.04 10.80
C ALA A 78 3.65 8.72 10.01
N ASN A 79 3.00 8.72 8.86
CA ASN A 79 2.82 7.56 7.99
C ASN A 79 3.38 7.90 6.61
N PRO A 80 4.70 7.74 6.35
CA PRO A 80 5.30 8.15 5.10
C PRO A 80 5.27 7.06 4.02
N GLY A 81 5.55 7.50 2.78
CA GLY A 81 5.99 6.65 1.69
C GLY A 81 4.88 5.87 0.99
N LEU A 82 5.27 5.05 0.01
CA LEU A 82 4.38 4.34 -0.92
C LEU A 82 3.24 3.55 -0.27
N MET A 83 3.45 3.06 0.94
CA MET A 83 2.47 2.27 1.70
C MET A 83 1.95 3.01 2.94
N GLN A 84 2.22 4.31 3.08
CA GLN A 84 1.82 5.16 4.21
C GLN A 84 2.05 4.45 5.55
N SER A 85 3.27 3.95 5.75
CA SER A 85 3.59 2.95 6.78
C SER A 85 3.70 3.57 8.16
N HIS A 86 3.11 2.95 9.18
CA HIS A 86 3.07 3.48 10.54
C HIS A 86 4.47 3.73 11.11
N ALA A 87 4.79 5.00 11.36
CA ALA A 87 6.12 5.44 11.82
C ALA A 87 7.27 4.97 10.91
N GLY A 88 7.02 4.91 9.59
CA GLY A 88 8.01 4.58 8.58
C GLY A 88 9.18 5.56 8.52
N THR A 89 10.27 5.11 7.92
CA THR A 89 11.50 5.86 7.70
C THR A 89 11.78 6.11 6.21
N GLY A 90 11.21 5.28 5.32
CA GLY A 90 11.30 5.48 3.88
C GLY A 90 10.42 6.63 3.39
N SER A 91 11.01 7.60 2.70
CA SER A 91 10.28 8.63 1.96
C SER A 91 11.16 9.30 0.89
N CYS A 92 10.53 9.77 -0.19
CA CYS A 92 11.12 10.73 -1.13
C CYS A 92 10.41 12.09 -1.10
N ASN A 93 9.43 12.28 -0.22
CA ASN A 93 8.76 13.55 0.03
C ASN A 93 8.48 13.72 1.54
N THR A 94 9.19 14.65 2.17
CA THR A 94 9.02 14.91 3.62
C THR A 94 7.88 15.89 3.92
N GLY A 95 7.08 16.29 2.93
CA GLY A 95 5.89 17.11 3.13
C GLY A 95 4.88 16.34 3.98
N ILE A 96 4.14 17.07 4.82
CA ILE A 96 3.18 16.48 5.77
C ILE A 96 1.78 17.02 5.49
N SER A 97 0.81 16.12 5.30
CA SER A 97 -0.63 16.43 5.31
C SER A 97 -1.29 15.90 6.58
N THR A 98 -2.14 16.72 7.20
CA THR A 98 -2.95 16.35 8.37
C THR A 98 -4.45 16.34 8.05
N GLY A 99 -4.82 15.96 6.82
CA GLY A 99 -6.20 15.99 6.31
C GLY A 99 -6.55 17.24 5.49
N GLY A 100 -5.54 17.93 4.97
CA GLY A 100 -5.68 19.12 4.11
C GLY A 100 -4.50 19.27 3.16
N ALA A 101 -4.29 20.47 2.62
CA ALA A 101 -3.14 20.75 1.76
C ALA A 101 -1.83 20.42 2.50
N PRO A 102 -0.88 19.72 1.86
CA PRO A 102 0.37 19.33 2.51
C PRO A 102 1.24 20.55 2.80
N THR A 103 2.03 20.46 3.87
CA THR A 103 3.18 21.35 4.09
C THR A 103 4.27 21.08 3.05
N ALA A 104 5.01 22.12 2.69
CA ALA A 104 6.18 21.97 1.83
C ALA A 104 7.21 21.04 2.50
N GLY A 105 7.80 20.15 1.71
CA GLY A 105 8.83 19.22 2.14
C GLY A 105 9.97 19.10 1.16
N LYS A 106 11.01 18.39 1.56
CA LYS A 106 12.10 18.03 0.66
C LYS A 106 11.63 16.91 -0.24
N ILE A 107 11.66 17.16 -1.54
CA ILE A 107 11.36 16.18 -2.59
C ILE A 107 12.69 15.66 -3.17
N SER A 108 12.82 14.35 -3.30
CA SER A 108 13.90 13.71 -4.05
C SER A 108 13.41 13.35 -5.45
N ASN A 109 14.03 13.95 -6.47
CA ASN A 109 13.76 13.62 -7.87
C ASN A 109 15.10 13.49 -8.64
N PRO A 110 15.46 12.28 -9.11
CA PRO A 110 14.75 11.01 -8.95
C PRO A 110 14.72 10.51 -7.49
N CYS A 111 13.71 9.73 -7.15
CA CYS A 111 13.61 9.00 -5.90
C CYS A 111 14.62 7.83 -5.87
N PRO A 112 15.54 7.78 -4.90
CA PRO A 112 16.55 6.73 -4.84
C PRO A 112 15.94 5.33 -4.70
N ALA A 113 16.53 4.34 -5.38
CA ALA A 113 16.10 2.94 -5.29
C ALA A 113 16.07 2.42 -3.83
N ALA A 114 17.06 2.82 -3.01
CA ALA A 114 17.10 2.46 -1.60
C ALA A 114 15.93 3.06 -0.80
N SER A 115 15.51 4.29 -1.10
CA SER A 115 14.32 4.89 -0.48
C SER A 115 13.05 4.15 -0.89
N ILE A 116 12.92 3.76 -2.15
CA ILE A 116 11.80 2.95 -2.65
C ILE A 116 11.76 1.59 -1.94
N GLN A 117 12.90 0.92 -1.81
CA GLN A 117 12.99 -0.34 -1.08
C GLN A 117 12.63 -0.19 0.40
N GLN A 118 13.08 0.88 1.07
CA GLN A 118 12.73 1.15 2.46
C GLN A 118 11.23 1.40 2.63
N MET A 119 10.60 2.16 1.72
CA MET A 119 9.15 2.41 1.75
C MET A 119 8.33 1.11 1.68
N ILE A 120 8.76 0.15 0.86
CA ILE A 120 8.11 -1.17 0.80
C ILE A 120 8.45 -2.01 2.02
N HIS A 121 9.70 -1.98 2.49
CA HIS A 121 10.11 -2.71 3.68
C HIS A 121 9.29 -2.29 4.92
N ASP A 122 9.15 -0.99 5.16
CA ASP A 122 8.41 -0.46 6.32
C ASP A 122 6.95 -0.92 6.34
N GLY A 123 6.30 -0.99 5.17
CA GLY A 123 4.91 -1.44 5.07
C GLY A 123 4.75 -2.96 5.19
N VAL A 124 5.72 -3.73 4.71
CA VAL A 124 5.59 -5.20 4.67
C VAL A 124 6.20 -5.87 5.90
N ALA A 125 7.42 -5.52 6.27
CA ALA A 125 8.12 -6.07 7.42
C ALA A 125 7.79 -5.33 8.74
N GLY A 126 7.18 -4.15 8.64
CA GLY A 126 6.86 -3.31 9.79
C GLY A 126 8.00 -2.37 10.17
N THR A 127 7.77 -1.63 11.25
CA THR A 127 8.73 -0.67 11.81
C THR A 127 9.03 -1.04 13.27
N SER A 128 9.94 -0.32 13.92
CA SER A 128 10.16 -0.49 15.35
C SER A 128 8.94 -0.17 16.21
N SER A 129 7.94 0.51 15.64
CA SER A 129 6.78 1.05 16.34
C SER A 129 5.47 0.38 15.95
N GLY A 130 5.49 -0.60 15.04
CA GLY A 130 4.26 -1.25 14.60
C GLY A 130 4.45 -2.38 13.59
N ASP A 131 3.44 -3.22 13.53
CA ASP A 131 3.35 -4.38 12.64
C ASP A 131 3.22 -3.95 11.17
N GLY A 132 3.93 -4.66 10.28
CA GLY A 132 3.70 -4.62 8.84
C GLY A 132 2.81 -5.78 8.39
N LEU A 133 2.61 -5.90 7.08
CA LEU A 133 1.80 -6.98 6.49
C LEU A 133 2.25 -8.37 6.93
N GLN A 134 3.54 -8.59 7.20
CA GLN A 134 4.07 -9.87 7.67
C GLN A 134 3.43 -10.32 8.98
N GLN A 135 3.48 -9.47 10.00
CA GLN A 135 2.93 -9.75 11.33
C GLN A 135 1.40 -9.80 11.29
N LEU A 136 0.78 -8.88 10.53
CA LEU A 136 -0.68 -8.82 10.37
C LEU A 136 -1.24 -10.05 9.65
N HIS A 137 -0.53 -10.58 8.65
CA HIS A 137 -0.90 -11.82 7.96
C HIS A 137 -0.76 -13.03 8.88
N ALA A 138 0.35 -13.14 9.62
CA ALA A 138 0.55 -14.22 10.58
C ALA A 138 -0.55 -14.23 11.66
N SER A 139 -0.87 -13.07 12.25
CA SER A 139 -1.95 -12.94 13.24
C SER A 139 -3.36 -13.11 12.66
N SER A 140 -3.49 -13.22 11.34
CA SER A 140 -4.76 -13.44 10.64
C SER A 140 -4.95 -14.88 10.16
N GLY A 141 -4.16 -15.81 10.69
CA GLY A 141 -4.20 -17.24 10.36
C GLY A 141 -3.16 -17.67 9.31
N GLY A 142 -2.38 -16.73 8.80
CA GLY A 142 -1.29 -16.98 7.86
C GLY A 142 -1.72 -17.76 6.62
N THR A 143 -0.80 -18.55 6.08
CA THR A 143 -1.04 -19.38 4.88
C THR A 143 -2.16 -20.40 5.06
N ASN A 144 -2.42 -20.85 6.30
CA ASN A 144 -3.44 -21.85 6.61
C ASN A 144 -4.87 -21.32 6.37
N ALA A 145 -5.09 -20.01 6.50
CA ALA A 145 -6.37 -19.36 6.22
C ALA A 145 -6.53 -18.91 4.75
N GLY A 146 -5.57 -19.24 3.88
CA GLY A 146 -5.64 -18.95 2.45
C GLY A 146 -5.82 -17.46 2.14
N ALA A 147 -6.63 -17.15 1.12
CA ALA A 147 -6.86 -15.75 0.69
C ALA A 147 -7.49 -14.87 1.80
N GLN A 148 -8.23 -15.47 2.74
CA GLN A 148 -8.89 -14.74 3.81
C GLN A 148 -7.90 -14.05 4.75
N ALA A 149 -6.74 -14.67 5.01
CA ALA A 149 -5.70 -14.07 5.84
C ALA A 149 -5.18 -12.75 5.26
N TYR A 150 -5.05 -12.67 3.93
CA TYR A 150 -4.58 -11.46 3.24
C TYR A 150 -5.60 -10.32 3.31
N TYR A 151 -6.90 -10.60 3.17
CA TYR A 151 -7.93 -9.56 3.32
C TYR A 151 -8.05 -9.06 4.77
N LYS A 152 -7.93 -9.97 5.75
CA LYS A 152 -7.86 -9.62 7.16
C LYS A 152 -6.62 -8.78 7.48
N ALA A 153 -5.46 -9.14 6.92
CA ALA A 153 -4.22 -8.38 7.07
C ALA A 153 -4.34 -6.99 6.45
N ALA A 154 -4.88 -6.87 5.24
CA ALA A 154 -5.15 -5.60 4.57
C ALA A 154 -6.06 -4.70 5.42
N ARG A 155 -7.14 -5.26 5.98
CA ARG A 155 -8.02 -4.52 6.88
C ARG A 155 -7.26 -4.02 8.11
N LYS A 156 -6.56 -4.91 8.83
CA LYS A 156 -5.76 -4.52 10.00
C LYS A 156 -4.68 -3.49 9.67
N TYR A 157 -4.10 -3.54 8.46
CA TYR A 157 -3.11 -2.55 8.02
C TYR A 157 -3.73 -1.15 7.94
N ASN A 158 -4.96 -1.05 7.43
CA ASN A 158 -5.67 0.22 7.33
C ASN A 158 -6.22 0.74 8.67
N SER A 159 -6.78 -0.14 9.49
CA SER A 159 -7.60 0.25 10.64
C SER A 159 -7.01 -0.09 12.01
N GLY A 160 -5.92 -0.84 12.06
CA GLY A 160 -5.32 -1.39 13.28
C GLY A 160 -6.09 -2.57 13.89
N SER A 161 -7.34 -2.81 13.48
CA SER A 161 -8.20 -3.86 14.03
C SER A 161 -9.27 -4.33 13.04
N ILE A 162 -9.91 -5.46 13.35
CA ILE A 162 -11.14 -5.91 12.67
C ILE A 162 -12.28 -5.78 13.70
N ALA A 163 -13.49 -5.46 13.23
CA ALA A 163 -14.67 -5.43 14.10
C ALA A 163 -14.90 -6.77 14.79
N SER A 164 -15.54 -6.76 15.96
CA SER A 164 -15.71 -7.96 16.80
C SER A 164 -16.55 -9.06 16.15
N ASP A 165 -17.41 -8.69 15.19
CA ASP A 165 -18.22 -9.60 14.38
C ASP A 165 -17.46 -10.15 13.15
N GLY A 166 -16.25 -9.67 12.90
CA GLY A 166 -15.41 -10.05 11.77
C GLY A 166 -15.69 -9.29 10.47
N ASP A 167 -16.56 -8.27 10.48
CA ASP A 167 -16.84 -7.45 9.30
C ASP A 167 -15.63 -6.58 8.92
N LEU A 168 -15.14 -6.78 7.69
CA LEU A 168 -14.00 -6.03 7.14
C LEU A 168 -14.42 -4.67 6.56
N SER A 169 -15.72 -4.40 6.50
CA SER A 169 -16.31 -3.15 6.02
C SER A 169 -16.88 -2.26 7.14
N SER A 170 -16.84 -2.72 8.40
CA SER A 170 -17.38 -1.97 9.54
C SER A 170 -16.77 -0.57 9.68
N LEU A 171 -17.60 0.39 10.12
CA LEU A 171 -17.24 1.77 10.45
C LEU A 171 -16.64 1.92 11.86
N ASP A 172 -16.46 0.83 12.62
CA ASP A 172 -16.03 0.87 14.04
C ASP A 172 -14.57 1.33 14.26
N SER A 173 -13.93 1.86 13.21
CA SER A 173 -12.57 2.42 13.22
C SER A 173 -12.46 3.54 12.18
N VAL A 174 -11.39 4.34 12.22
CA VAL A 174 -11.06 5.46 11.28
C VAL A 174 -10.73 4.96 9.85
N ALA A 175 -11.29 3.82 9.47
CA ALA A 175 -10.93 3.02 8.32
C ALA A 175 -11.67 3.44 7.05
N THR A 176 -11.04 3.21 5.90
CA THR A 176 -11.75 3.25 4.62
C THR A 176 -12.68 2.05 4.55
N VAL A 177 -14.00 2.30 4.55
CA VAL A 177 -15.06 1.26 4.59
C VAL A 177 -14.86 0.18 3.53
N CYS A 178 -14.43 0.56 2.32
CA CYS A 178 -14.28 -0.37 1.20
C CYS A 178 -12.88 -0.95 1.04
N TYR A 179 -11.95 -0.75 1.99
CA TYR A 179 -10.53 -1.09 1.83
C TYR A 179 -10.27 -2.55 1.43
N ALA A 180 -10.92 -3.50 2.11
CA ALA A 180 -10.76 -4.92 1.79
C ALA A 180 -11.36 -5.29 0.42
N THR A 181 -12.48 -4.66 0.06
CA THR A 181 -13.15 -4.86 -1.24
C THR A 181 -12.33 -4.25 -2.39
N ASP A 182 -11.78 -3.05 -2.19
CA ASP A 182 -10.89 -2.40 -3.16
C ASP A 182 -9.63 -3.24 -3.39
N VAL A 183 -9.03 -3.76 -2.31
CA VAL A 183 -7.89 -4.68 -2.40
C VAL A 183 -8.28 -5.95 -3.16
N ALA A 184 -9.46 -6.52 -2.91
CA ALA A 184 -9.94 -7.68 -3.68
C ALA A 184 -10.11 -7.36 -5.17
N ASN A 185 -10.74 -6.23 -5.53
CA ASN A 185 -10.91 -5.81 -6.92
C ASN A 185 -9.57 -5.51 -7.61
N ARG A 186 -8.62 -4.90 -6.88
CA ARG A 186 -7.23 -4.71 -7.36
C ARG A 186 -6.57 -6.05 -7.66
N LEU A 187 -6.75 -7.05 -6.79
CA LEU A 187 -6.18 -8.39 -6.99
C LEU A 187 -6.84 -9.17 -8.14
N MET A 188 -8.08 -8.83 -8.48
CA MET A 188 -8.79 -9.35 -9.67
C MET A 188 -8.49 -8.53 -10.94
N GLY A 189 -7.81 -7.38 -10.82
CA GLY A 189 -7.51 -6.47 -11.93
C GLY A 189 -8.71 -5.65 -12.40
N THR A 190 -9.82 -5.65 -11.65
CA THR A 190 -11.04 -4.91 -11.96
C THR A 190 -11.04 -3.49 -11.39
N LEU A 191 -10.01 -3.14 -10.61
CA LEU A 191 -9.81 -1.80 -10.07
C LEU A 191 -8.36 -1.33 -10.26
N THR A 192 -8.17 -0.34 -11.11
CA THR A 192 -6.88 0.36 -11.30
C THR A 192 -6.95 1.81 -10.82
N GLU A 193 -8.14 2.40 -10.73
CA GLU A 193 -8.41 3.81 -10.40
C GLU A 193 -9.48 3.93 -9.29
N GLY A 194 -9.33 4.87 -8.35
CA GLY A 194 -10.35 5.20 -7.33
C GLY A 194 -10.75 4.07 -6.36
N PRO A 195 -11.59 4.34 -5.34
CA PRO A 195 -12.25 3.32 -4.52
C PRO A 195 -13.57 2.83 -5.17
N THR A 196 -13.99 1.60 -4.89
CA THR A 196 -15.34 1.13 -5.23
C THR A 196 -16.34 1.50 -4.15
N GLY A 197 -17.63 1.56 -4.50
CA GLY A 197 -18.73 1.70 -3.53
C GLY A 197 -18.96 0.42 -2.71
N CYS A 198 -17.89 -0.25 -2.27
CA CYS A 198 -17.89 -1.53 -1.55
C CYS A 198 -18.51 -2.70 -2.33
N THR A 199 -18.49 -2.64 -3.66
CA THR A 199 -18.96 -3.73 -4.53
C THR A 199 -17.77 -4.48 -5.13
N LEU A 200 -17.89 -5.81 -5.21
CA LEU A 200 -17.00 -6.63 -6.04
C LEU A 200 -17.38 -6.42 -7.50
N SER A 201 -16.40 -6.07 -8.34
CA SER A 201 -16.56 -5.86 -9.78
C SER A 201 -16.14 -7.06 -10.61
#